data_AF-A0AAN7L2V6-F1
#
_entry.id   AF-A0AAN7L2V6-F1
#
_cell.length_a   1.000
_cell.length_b   1.000
_cell.length_c   1.000
_cell.angle_alpha   90.00
_cell.angle_beta   90.00
_cell.angle_gamma   90.00
#
_symmetry.space_group_name_H-M   'P 1'
#
loop_
_entity.id
_entity.type
_entity.pdbx_description
1 polymer ?
#
loop_
_entity_poly.entity_id
_entity_poly.type
_entity_poly.pdbx_seq_one_letter_code
_entity_poly.pdbx_strand_id
1 'polypeptide(L)'
;MLCCGGGEEEDDGTAQNQYATPPRGGSAYAAERGEPRPTNMATRSGALQQVLPIETPAMSLSELNGLTGNFGQKSLIGEGSNGRVFCATLSSGQQVAIKKLDTSASQESDPDFAAQLSVVSRLKNENFVELLGYCLESNNRILVYQFATQGSLHNILHGRKGVEGAEPGPVLNWNQRMNNSQLSHSPASITQATPRLSEDKVKQCVDPKLNNDFPPKAIAKLAAVAALCVQYEADFRPNMTIVVKALSPLLNSKPAGPDSRA
;
A
#
# COMPACT_ATOMS: atom_id res chain seq x y z
N MET A 1 5.79 -64.65 -25.08
CA MET A 1 4.53 -64.22 -25.72
C MET A 1 4.79 -62.81 -26.24
N LEU A 2 5.21 -62.58 -27.49
CA LEU A 2 4.53 -62.83 -28.78
C LEU A 2 3.06 -62.38 -28.74
N CYS A 3 2.52 -61.54 -29.64
CA CYS A 3 3.06 -60.79 -30.78
C CYS A 3 1.95 -59.88 -31.39
N CYS A 4 2.37 -58.79 -32.04
CA CYS A 4 1.96 -58.22 -33.36
C CYS A 4 0.48 -58.00 -33.72
N GLY A 5 0.06 -57.02 -34.52
CA GLY A 5 0.67 -56.05 -35.47
C GLY A 5 -0.50 -55.25 -36.10
N GLY A 6 -0.40 -54.19 -36.92
CA GLY A 6 0.68 -53.53 -37.67
C GLY A 6 0.07 -52.91 -38.96
N GLY A 7 0.66 -51.79 -39.42
CA GLY A 7 0.59 -51.24 -40.80
C GLY A 7 -0.63 -50.37 -41.15
N GLU A 8 -0.55 -49.28 -41.93
CA GLU A 8 0.48 -48.79 -42.88
C GLU A 8 0.46 -47.24 -43.00
N GLU A 9 1.59 -46.67 -43.46
CA GLU A 9 1.84 -45.26 -43.85
C GLU A 9 1.88 -45.11 -45.41
N GLU A 10 2.10 -43.86 -45.87
CA GLU A 10 2.41 -43.34 -47.23
C GLU A 10 1.22 -42.81 -48.05
N ASP A 11 1.28 -41.73 -48.86
CA ASP A 11 2.19 -40.60 -49.10
C ASP A 11 1.49 -39.69 -50.15
N ASP A 12 2.00 -38.47 -50.32
CA ASP A 12 1.98 -37.61 -51.51
C ASP A 12 0.84 -36.59 -51.78
N GLY A 13 1.26 -35.40 -52.26
CA GLY A 13 0.47 -34.61 -53.21
C GLY A 13 0.09 -33.16 -52.85
N THR A 14 0.94 -32.20 -53.24
CA THR A 14 0.75 -30.72 -53.27
C THR A 14 -0.48 -30.18 -54.02
N ALA A 15 -1.02 -29.01 -53.60
CA ALA A 15 -1.42 -27.91 -54.50
C ALA A 15 -1.74 -26.58 -53.76
N GLN A 16 -1.13 -25.48 -54.24
CA GLN A 16 -1.39 -24.08 -53.88
C GLN A 16 -2.74 -23.60 -54.46
N ASN A 17 -3.41 -22.62 -53.82
CA ASN A 17 -3.97 -21.52 -54.61
C ASN A 17 -4.21 -20.21 -53.83
N GLN A 18 -3.88 -19.12 -54.51
CA GLN A 18 -3.86 -17.73 -54.08
C GLN A 18 -4.92 -16.90 -54.85
N TYR A 19 -5.43 -15.85 -54.20
CA TYR A 19 -6.06 -14.61 -54.70
C TYR A 19 -7.32 -14.64 -55.59
N ALA A 20 -8.34 -13.81 -55.24
CA ALA A 20 -8.78 -12.64 -56.05
C ALA A 20 -9.97 -11.85 -55.43
N THR A 21 -9.84 -10.51 -55.46
CA THR A 21 -10.85 -9.44 -55.28
C THR A 21 -11.89 -9.36 -56.43
N PRO A 22 -13.03 -8.65 -56.23
CA PRO A 22 -13.38 -7.51 -57.12
C PRO A 22 -14.28 -6.41 -56.45
N PRO A 23 -14.74 -5.35 -57.15
CA PRO A 23 -14.04 -4.44 -58.07
C PRO A 23 -14.25 -2.94 -57.75
N ARG A 24 -13.69 -2.11 -58.64
CA ARG A 24 -13.44 -0.67 -58.61
C ARG A 24 -14.41 0.10 -59.53
N GLY A 25 -14.78 1.32 -59.12
CA GLY A 25 -15.14 2.47 -59.98
C GLY A 25 -15.01 3.73 -59.11
N GLY A 26 -14.17 4.75 -59.36
CA GLY A 26 -13.86 5.53 -60.57
C GLY A 26 -14.77 6.78 -60.56
N SER A 27 -14.37 8.06 -60.57
CA SER A 27 -13.07 8.78 -60.72
C SER A 27 -13.27 10.28 -60.38
N ALA A 28 -12.16 10.98 -60.08
CA ALA A 28 -11.88 12.44 -60.19
C ALA A 28 -12.63 13.40 -59.22
N TYR A 29 -12.06 14.47 -58.64
CA TYR A 29 -10.97 15.39 -59.01
C TYR A 29 -10.55 16.26 -57.80
N ALA A 30 -9.38 16.89 -57.92
CA ALA A 30 -8.89 18.11 -57.26
C ALA A 30 -8.19 17.98 -55.88
N ALA A 31 -6.90 18.32 -55.93
CA ALA A 31 -6.00 18.55 -54.81
C ALA A 31 -6.15 19.99 -54.29
N GLU A 32 -6.17 20.18 -52.97
CA GLU A 32 -5.67 21.40 -52.34
C GLU A 32 -4.89 21.08 -51.06
N ARG A 33 -3.70 21.66 -51.02
CA ARG A 33 -2.68 21.62 -49.98
C ARG A 33 -3.12 22.52 -48.82
N GLY A 34 -3.45 21.94 -47.67
CA GLY A 34 -3.74 22.68 -46.43
C GLY A 34 -2.70 22.36 -45.35
N GLU A 35 -1.97 23.39 -44.91
CA GLU A 35 -1.01 23.31 -43.81
C GLU A 35 -1.68 22.96 -42.47
N PRO A 36 -0.99 22.26 -41.54
CA PRO A 36 -1.55 21.99 -40.22
C PRO A 36 -1.45 23.24 -39.34
N ARG A 37 -2.62 23.84 -39.07
CA ARG A 37 -2.82 24.90 -38.08
C ARG A 37 -2.53 24.35 -36.67
N PRO A 38 -1.72 25.02 -35.83
CA PRO A 38 -1.45 24.55 -34.48
C PRO A 38 -2.72 24.70 -33.64
N THR A 39 -3.28 23.58 -33.20
CA THR A 39 -4.29 23.56 -32.16
C THR A 39 -3.58 23.87 -30.84
N ASN A 40 -3.84 25.07 -30.30
CA ASN A 40 -3.50 25.43 -28.92
C ASN A 40 -4.17 24.42 -27.98
N MET A 41 -3.47 23.35 -27.64
CA MET A 41 -3.79 22.58 -26.45
C MET A 41 -3.40 23.45 -25.26
N ALA A 42 -4.40 24.09 -24.67
CA ALA A 42 -4.29 24.69 -23.36
C ALA A 42 -3.74 23.64 -22.40
N THR A 43 -2.47 23.81 -22.02
CA THR A 43 -1.82 23.05 -20.97
C THR A 43 -2.71 23.17 -19.74
N ARG A 44 -3.44 22.10 -19.42
CA ARG A 44 -4.04 21.94 -18.09
C ARG A 44 -2.86 21.89 -17.13
N SER A 45 -2.50 23.06 -16.60
CA SER A 45 -1.58 23.17 -15.48
C SER A 45 -2.29 22.52 -14.30
N GLY A 46 -2.08 21.21 -14.16
CA GLY A 46 -2.33 20.52 -12.92
C GLY A 46 -1.41 21.15 -11.91
N ALA A 47 -1.97 21.86 -10.93
CA ALA A 47 -1.21 22.39 -9.82
C ALA A 47 -0.37 21.24 -9.26
N LEU A 48 0.96 21.38 -9.33
CA LEU A 48 1.88 20.47 -8.66
C LEU A 48 1.46 20.46 -7.20
N GLN A 49 0.98 19.32 -6.74
CA GLN A 49 0.68 19.13 -5.33
C GLN A 49 2.04 19.25 -4.62
N GLN A 50 2.29 20.41 -4.00
CA GLN A 50 3.55 20.69 -3.32
C GLN A 50 3.72 19.64 -2.22
N VAL A 51 4.66 18.72 -2.40
CA VAL A 51 4.98 17.72 -1.39
C VAL A 51 5.46 18.47 -0.16
N LEU A 52 4.72 18.35 0.94
CA LEU A 52 5.11 18.98 2.20
C LEU A 52 6.47 18.46 2.68
N PRO A 53 7.25 19.25 3.41
CA PRO A 53 8.51 18.77 3.99
C PRO A 53 8.31 17.55 4.89
N ILE A 54 9.35 16.71 4.98
CA ILE A 54 9.40 15.61 5.94
C ILE A 54 9.69 16.22 7.32
N GLU A 55 8.87 15.90 8.32
CA GLU A 55 8.96 16.48 9.67
C GLU A 55 9.93 15.74 10.60
N THR A 56 10.39 14.56 10.20
CA THR A 56 11.34 13.74 10.96
C THR A 56 12.76 13.97 10.46
N PRO A 57 13.79 13.85 11.32
CA PRO A 57 15.17 14.09 10.93
C PRO A 57 15.71 13.03 9.96
N ALA A 58 16.54 13.48 9.01
CA ALA A 58 17.38 12.58 8.22
C ALA A 58 18.56 12.08 9.08
N MET A 59 18.89 10.80 8.93
CA MET A 59 20.03 10.14 9.57
C MET A 59 21.00 9.65 8.51
N SER A 60 22.29 9.75 8.80
CA SER A 60 23.32 9.31 7.85
C SER A 60 23.39 7.79 7.75
N LEU A 61 23.69 7.25 6.58
CA LEU A 61 23.88 5.80 6.42
C LEU A 61 25.04 5.28 7.28
N SER A 62 26.08 6.09 7.45
CA SER A 62 27.25 5.77 8.29
C SER A 62 26.86 5.58 9.76
N GLU A 63 26.01 6.45 10.30
CA GLU A 63 25.47 6.31 11.65
C GLU A 63 24.65 5.01 11.79
N LEU A 64 23.73 4.75 10.86
CA LEU A 64 22.90 3.54 10.88
C LEU A 64 23.74 2.27 10.74
N ASN A 65 24.82 2.30 9.94
CA ASN A 65 25.79 1.22 9.84
C ASN A 65 26.51 0.97 11.17
N GLY A 66 26.96 2.01 11.85
CA GLY A 66 27.58 1.91 13.17
C GLY A 66 26.64 1.30 14.20
N LEU A 67 25.38 1.76 14.22
CA LEU A 67 24.34 1.29 15.15
C LEU A 67 23.96 -0.19 14.95
N THR A 68 23.97 -0.66 13.70
CA THR A 68 23.48 -2.00 13.34
C THR A 68 24.59 -3.03 13.10
N GLY A 69 25.86 -2.60 13.14
CA GLY A 69 26.99 -3.44 12.73
C GLY A 69 26.92 -3.78 11.24
N ASN A 70 26.68 -2.76 10.39
CA ASN A 70 26.42 -2.88 8.95
C ASN A 70 25.23 -3.80 8.63
N PHE A 71 24.10 -3.61 9.33
CA PHE A 71 22.88 -4.42 9.16
C PHE A 71 23.14 -5.92 9.36
N GLY A 72 24.00 -6.25 10.34
CA GLY A 72 24.42 -7.62 10.62
C GLY A 72 23.37 -8.47 11.34
N GLN A 73 23.58 -9.79 11.34
CA GLN A 73 22.63 -10.75 11.92
C GLN A 73 22.36 -10.52 13.42
N LYS A 74 23.31 -9.95 14.17
CA LYS A 74 23.17 -9.68 15.61
C LYS A 74 22.09 -8.65 15.94
N SER A 75 21.85 -7.69 15.04
CA SER A 75 20.82 -6.66 15.21
C SER A 75 19.51 -7.05 14.53
N LEU A 76 19.47 -8.09 13.69
CA LEU A 76 18.26 -8.49 12.98
C LEU A 76 17.18 -9.03 13.93
N ILE A 77 16.00 -8.43 13.89
CA ILE A 77 14.84 -8.83 14.71
C ILE A 77 13.65 -9.33 13.88
N GLY A 78 13.66 -9.10 12.56
CA GLY A 78 12.60 -9.55 11.68
C GLY A 78 12.93 -9.37 10.21
N GLU A 79 12.31 -10.20 9.38
CA GLU A 79 12.40 -10.17 7.92
C GLU A 79 11.00 -10.40 7.36
N GLY A 80 10.65 -9.66 6.32
CA GLY A 80 9.37 -9.79 5.63
C GLY A 80 9.49 -9.37 4.17
N SER A 81 8.37 -9.39 3.45
CA SER A 81 8.33 -9.08 2.02
C SER A 81 8.79 -7.67 1.64
N ASN A 82 8.88 -6.77 2.62
CA ASN A 82 9.20 -5.35 2.43
C ASN A 82 10.61 -5.01 2.93
N GLY A 83 11.44 -6.02 3.24
CA GLY A 83 12.78 -5.85 3.77
C GLY A 83 12.96 -6.34 5.20
N ARG A 84 14.01 -5.81 5.82
CA ARG A 84 14.57 -6.30 7.08
C ARG A 84 14.46 -5.27 8.19
N VAL A 85 14.25 -5.74 9.41
CA VAL A 85 14.11 -4.91 10.60
C VAL A 85 15.22 -5.26 11.59
N PHE A 86 15.93 -4.24 12.05
CA PHE A 86 17.04 -4.32 12.98
C PHE A 86 16.74 -3.56 14.27
N CYS A 87 17.19 -4.06 15.41
CA CYS A 87 17.14 -3.36 16.69
C CYS A 87 18.47 -2.65 16.92
N ALA A 88 18.40 -1.40 17.38
CA ALA A 88 19.57 -0.63 17.81
C ALA A 88 19.23 0.31 18.95
N THR A 89 20.26 0.89 19.56
CA THR A 89 20.12 1.90 20.62
C THR A 89 20.81 3.17 20.15
N LEU A 90 20.08 4.28 20.05
CA LEU A 90 20.64 5.59 19.71
C LEU A 90 21.60 6.07 20.79
N SER A 91 22.43 7.08 20.47
CA SER A 91 23.34 7.72 21.44
C SER A 91 22.60 8.32 22.65
N SER A 92 21.31 8.67 22.48
CA SER A 92 20.42 9.10 23.56
C SER A 92 20.03 7.99 24.55
N GLY A 93 20.35 6.72 24.25
CA GLY A 93 19.90 5.54 24.99
C GLY A 93 18.53 5.00 24.55
N GLN A 94 17.84 5.67 23.61
CA GLN A 94 16.55 5.22 23.10
C GLN A 94 16.70 4.01 22.18
N GLN A 95 15.93 2.94 22.45
CA GLN A 95 15.82 1.79 21.55
C GLN A 95 14.96 2.12 20.32
N VAL A 96 15.43 1.67 19.15
CA VAL A 96 14.79 1.90 17.86
C VAL A 96 14.71 0.63 17.02
N ALA A 97 13.68 0.58 16.16
CA ALA A 97 13.53 -0.41 15.10
C ALA A 97 13.91 0.23 13.76
N ILE A 98 15.02 -0.20 13.18
CA ILE A 98 15.54 0.27 11.90
C ILE A 98 15.06 -0.68 10.80
N LYS A 99 14.12 -0.22 9.97
CA LYS A 99 13.59 -0.99 8.84
C LYS A 99 14.29 -0.57 7.56
N LYS A 100 15.15 -1.44 7.03
CA LYS A 100 15.78 -1.29 5.72
C LYS A 100 14.89 -1.94 4.67
N LEU A 101 14.36 -1.12 3.77
CA LEU A 101 13.47 -1.60 2.71
C LEU A 101 14.27 -2.26 1.60
N ASP A 102 13.65 -3.25 0.95
CA ASP A 102 14.19 -3.87 -0.25
C ASP A 102 13.89 -2.99 -1.45
N THR A 103 14.90 -2.25 -1.91
CA THR A 103 14.75 -1.36 -3.08
C THR A 103 14.76 -2.12 -4.41
N SER A 104 15.28 -3.35 -4.45
CA SER A 104 15.47 -4.13 -5.70
C SER A 104 14.16 -4.59 -6.35
N ALA A 105 13.10 -4.80 -5.55
CA ALA A 105 11.79 -5.24 -6.04
C ALA A 105 10.78 -4.09 -6.23
N SER A 106 11.14 -2.87 -5.82
CA SER A 106 10.25 -1.72 -5.88
C SER A 106 10.32 -1.05 -7.26
N GLN A 107 9.15 -0.80 -7.87
CA GLN A 107 9.02 0.03 -9.08
C GLN A 107 8.80 1.51 -8.74
N GLU A 108 8.77 1.86 -7.46
CA GLU A 108 8.43 3.20 -7.00
C GLU A 108 9.62 4.16 -7.14
N SER A 109 9.36 5.35 -7.68
CA SER A 109 10.37 6.39 -7.84
C SER A 109 10.77 7.03 -6.50
N ASP A 110 11.98 7.59 -6.40
CA ASP A 110 12.42 8.28 -5.18
C ASP A 110 11.52 9.49 -4.80
N PRO A 111 11.03 10.31 -5.76
CA PRO A 111 10.06 11.36 -5.45
C PRO A 111 8.75 10.84 -4.86
N ASP A 112 8.21 9.74 -5.40
CA ASP A 112 6.96 9.15 -4.90
C ASP A 112 7.15 8.61 -3.48
N PHE A 113 8.28 7.95 -3.23
CA PHE A 113 8.62 7.48 -1.89
C PHE A 113 8.80 8.64 -0.91
N ALA A 114 9.47 9.72 -1.32
CA ALA A 114 9.64 10.91 -0.49
C ALA A 114 8.28 11.57 -0.16
N ALA A 115 7.35 11.59 -1.11
CA ALA A 115 5.99 12.07 -0.87
C ALA A 115 5.22 11.21 0.14
N GLN A 116 5.35 9.87 0.06
CA GLN A 116 4.78 8.98 1.06
C GLN A 116 5.43 9.16 2.43
N LEU A 117 6.76 9.26 2.48
CA LEU A 117 7.52 9.47 3.70
C LEU A 117 7.15 10.79 4.38
N SER A 118 6.91 11.84 3.58
CA SER A 118 6.37 13.10 4.06
C SER A 118 5.05 12.88 4.80
N VAL A 119 4.10 12.11 4.23
CA VAL A 119 2.85 11.77 4.92
C VAL A 119 3.10 10.99 6.21
N VAL A 120 3.93 9.94 6.17
CA VAL A 120 4.21 9.08 7.33
C VAL A 120 4.89 9.86 8.46
N SER A 121 5.77 10.81 8.15
CA SER A 121 6.49 11.62 9.15
C SER A 121 5.58 12.48 10.03
N ARG A 122 4.34 12.72 9.57
CA ARG A 122 3.33 13.49 10.30
C ARG A 122 2.36 12.62 11.10
N LEU A 123 2.42 11.30 10.95
CA LEU A 123 1.54 10.38 11.66
C LEU A 123 2.01 10.24 13.11
N LYS A 124 1.46 11.10 13.98
CA LYS A 124 1.68 11.07 15.43
C LYS A 124 0.39 10.70 16.16
N ASN A 125 0.33 9.48 16.67
CA ASN A 125 -0.81 8.96 17.42
C ASN A 125 -0.35 7.82 18.34
N GLU A 126 -0.96 7.69 19.51
CA GLU A 126 -0.61 6.67 20.51
C GLU A 126 -0.73 5.22 20.00
N ASN A 127 -1.55 4.97 18.98
CA ASN A 127 -1.75 3.64 18.40
C ASN A 127 -0.83 3.33 17.22
N PHE A 128 -0.02 4.30 16.78
CA PHE A 128 0.91 4.12 15.67
C PHE A 128 2.33 4.17 16.19
N VAL A 129 3.17 3.28 15.66
CA VAL A 129 4.61 3.32 15.98
C VAL A 129 5.20 4.57 15.31
N GLU A 130 5.74 5.46 16.13
CA GLU A 130 6.25 6.74 15.67
C GLU A 130 7.50 6.57 14.80
N LEU A 131 7.52 7.27 13.66
CA LEU A 131 8.72 7.43 12.84
C LEU A 131 9.63 8.47 13.51
N LEU A 132 10.83 8.05 13.90
CA LEU A 132 11.82 8.90 14.58
C LEU A 132 12.86 9.47 13.63
N GLY A 133 13.07 8.84 12.48
CA GLY A 133 14.03 9.31 11.48
C GLY A 133 14.01 8.46 10.22
N TYR A 134 14.79 8.87 9.23
CA TYR A 134 14.89 8.19 7.94
C TYR A 134 16.26 8.33 7.29
N CYS A 135 16.58 7.49 6.30
CA CYS A 135 17.77 7.64 5.46
C CYS A 135 17.42 7.33 3.99
N LEU A 136 17.85 8.22 3.09
CA LEU A 136 17.69 8.15 1.63
C LEU A 136 19.04 8.33 0.94
N GLU A 137 20.04 7.55 1.33
CA GLU A 137 21.42 7.64 0.81
C GLU A 137 21.80 6.42 -0.04
N SER A 138 22.49 6.65 -1.15
CA SER A 138 23.08 5.59 -1.98
C SER A 138 22.09 4.46 -2.34
N ASN A 139 20.86 4.82 -2.73
CA ASN A 139 19.76 3.90 -3.07
C ASN A 139 19.23 3.06 -1.88
N ASN A 140 19.58 3.43 -0.64
CA ASN A 140 18.99 2.84 0.56
C ASN A 140 17.76 3.65 0.97
N ARG A 141 16.66 2.95 1.19
CA ARG A 141 15.46 3.50 1.84
C ARG A 141 15.34 2.86 3.22
N ILE A 142 15.63 3.64 4.27
CA ILE A 142 15.65 3.15 5.64
C ILE A 142 14.76 4.03 6.51
N LEU A 143 13.92 3.38 7.32
CA LEU A 143 13.00 4.03 8.23
C LEU A 143 13.36 3.66 9.66
N VAL A 144 13.46 4.65 10.55
CA VAL A 144 13.80 4.45 11.95
C VAL A 144 12.56 4.72 12.78
N TYR A 145 12.04 3.68 13.41
CA TYR A 145 10.83 3.73 14.22
C TYR A 145 11.17 3.57 15.70
N GLN A 146 10.26 4.03 16.56
CA GLN A 146 10.27 3.64 17.97
C GLN A 146 10.25 2.11 18.11
N PHE A 147 11.05 1.57 19.03
CA PHE A 147 11.03 0.14 19.30
C PHE A 147 9.81 -0.25 20.14
N ALA A 148 8.99 -1.17 19.63
CA ALA A 148 7.88 -1.76 20.37
C ALA A 148 8.38 -2.91 21.25
N THR A 149 8.51 -2.66 22.55
CA THR A 149 9.10 -3.60 23.53
C THR A 149 8.35 -4.93 23.63
N GLN A 150 7.05 -4.93 23.41
CA GLN A 150 6.20 -6.12 23.44
C GLN A 150 6.22 -6.92 22.12
N GLY A 151 7.00 -6.49 21.13
CA GLY A 151 7.09 -7.14 19.84
C GLY A 151 5.78 -7.06 19.03
N SER A 152 5.61 -8.00 18.10
CA SER A 152 4.41 -8.05 17.26
C SER A 152 3.26 -8.76 17.98
N LEU A 153 2.03 -8.35 17.69
CA LEU A 153 0.83 -9.06 18.14
C LEU A 153 0.84 -10.54 17.71
N HIS A 154 1.41 -10.85 16.54
CA HIS A 154 1.58 -12.23 16.09
C HIS A 154 2.42 -13.05 17.06
N ASN A 155 3.54 -12.50 17.55
CA ASN A 155 4.40 -13.20 18.51
C ASN A 155 3.68 -13.42 19.84
N ILE A 156 2.89 -12.44 20.28
CA ILE A 156 2.10 -12.56 21.52
C ILE A 156 1.04 -13.67 21.37
N LEU A 157 0.35 -13.73 20.23
CA LEU A 157 -0.76 -14.68 20.03
C LEU A 157 -0.34 -16.09 19.67
N HIS A 158 0.82 -16.26 19.00
CA HIS A 158 1.22 -17.55 18.41
C HIS A 158 2.59 -18.04 18.89
N GLY A 159 3.23 -17.31 19.80
CA GLY A 159 4.61 -17.57 20.18
C GLY A 159 5.60 -17.11 19.11
N ARG A 160 6.87 -16.98 19.49
CA ARG A 160 7.93 -16.58 18.56
C ARG A 160 8.33 -17.79 17.73
N LYS A 161 8.08 -17.77 16.41
CA LYS A 161 8.51 -18.83 15.50
C LYS A 161 10.03 -19.05 15.62
N GLY A 162 10.44 -20.31 15.85
CA GLY A 162 11.85 -20.70 15.91
C GLY A 162 12.49 -20.68 17.30
N VAL A 163 11.73 -20.43 18.38
CA VAL A 163 12.20 -20.61 19.76
C VAL A 163 11.56 -21.89 20.32
N GLU A 164 12.35 -22.94 20.55
CA GLU A 164 11.88 -24.16 21.23
C GLU A 164 11.32 -23.81 22.61
N GLY A 165 10.06 -24.17 22.87
CA GLY A 165 9.35 -23.89 24.12
C GLY A 165 8.70 -22.51 24.23
N ALA A 166 8.63 -21.73 23.14
CA ALA A 166 7.85 -20.49 23.15
C ALA A 166 6.33 -20.82 23.13
N GLU A 167 5.71 -20.77 24.31
CA GLU A 167 4.27 -20.94 24.45
C GLU A 167 3.51 -19.72 23.87
N PRO A 168 2.37 -19.94 23.20
CA PRO A 168 1.45 -18.87 22.85
C PRO A 168 1.04 -18.06 24.08
N GLY A 169 1.00 -16.73 23.96
CA GLY A 169 0.43 -15.88 25.00
C GLY A 169 -1.05 -16.18 25.22
N PRO A 170 -1.61 -15.74 26.36
CA PRO A 170 -3.01 -15.97 26.68
C PRO A 170 -3.92 -15.42 25.59
N VAL A 171 -5.00 -16.16 25.28
CA VAL A 171 -6.00 -15.74 24.29
C VAL A 171 -6.55 -14.38 24.70
N LEU A 172 -6.24 -13.36 23.90
CA LEU A 172 -6.73 -12.01 24.17
C LEU A 172 -8.24 -11.98 23.98
N ASN A 173 -8.96 -11.61 25.05
CA ASN A 173 -10.38 -11.33 24.99
C ASN A 173 -10.65 -10.06 24.17
N TRP A 174 -11.90 -9.84 23.75
CA TRP A 174 -12.25 -8.72 22.88
C TRP A 174 -11.83 -7.36 23.45
N ASN A 175 -12.06 -7.16 24.75
CA ASN A 175 -11.67 -5.92 25.41
C ASN A 175 -10.14 -5.73 25.37
N GLN A 176 -9.35 -6.77 25.58
CA GLN A 176 -7.88 -6.68 25.46
C GLN A 176 -7.40 -6.41 24.03
N ARG A 177 -8.11 -6.91 23.00
CA ARG A 177 -7.82 -6.60 21.59
C ARG A 177 -8.07 -5.13 21.27
N MET A 178 -9.07 -4.55 21.92
CA MET A 178 -9.53 -3.18 21.66
C MET A 178 -8.85 -2.14 22.54
N ASN A 179 -8.41 -2.52 23.74
CA ASN A 179 -7.90 -1.61 24.78
C ASN A 179 -6.38 -1.40 24.72
N ASN A 180 -5.75 -1.59 23.54
CA ASN A 180 -4.41 -1.05 23.26
C ASN A 180 -4.43 0.48 23.03
N SER A 181 -5.58 1.14 23.19
CA SER A 181 -5.69 2.55 23.50
C SER A 181 -6.79 2.72 24.54
N GLN A 182 -6.50 3.52 25.56
CA GLN A 182 -7.50 3.96 26.52
C GLN A 182 -8.57 4.82 25.82
N LEU A 183 -9.59 4.17 25.29
CA LEU A 183 -10.91 4.77 25.11
C LEU A 183 -11.81 4.20 26.19
N SER A 184 -11.67 4.77 27.39
CA SER A 184 -12.65 4.59 28.44
C SER A 184 -14.00 5.15 27.94
N HIS A 185 -15.05 4.34 28.06
CA HIS A 185 -16.49 4.66 27.91
C HIS A 185 -17.25 4.25 26.64
N SER A 186 -16.94 3.12 25.98
CA SER A 186 -17.98 2.22 25.40
C SER A 186 -17.38 0.92 24.85
N PRO A 187 -17.94 -0.28 25.11
CA PRO A 187 -17.48 -1.52 24.49
C PRO A 187 -17.87 -1.56 23.00
N ALA A 188 -17.01 -1.06 22.13
CA ALA A 188 -17.24 -1.09 20.68
C ALA A 188 -17.02 -2.50 20.11
N SER A 189 -17.96 -3.43 20.25
CA SER A 189 -17.87 -4.70 19.50
C SER A 189 -17.73 -4.43 17.99
N ILE A 190 -16.97 -5.23 17.23
CA ILE A 190 -17.06 -5.25 15.75
C ILE A 190 -18.52 -5.40 15.30
N THR A 191 -19.33 -6.12 16.08
CA THR A 191 -20.79 -6.26 15.90
C THR A 191 -21.54 -4.92 15.95
N GLN A 192 -21.01 -3.90 16.64
CA GLN A 192 -21.56 -2.54 16.66
C GLN A 192 -20.90 -1.59 15.65
N ALA A 193 -19.70 -1.91 15.16
CA ALA A 193 -19.01 -1.13 14.14
C ALA A 193 -19.60 -1.38 12.74
N THR A 194 -19.89 -2.64 12.37
CA THR A 194 -20.42 -2.98 11.04
C THR A 194 -21.74 -2.26 10.70
N PRO A 195 -22.73 -2.14 11.62
CA PRO A 195 -23.94 -1.36 11.38
C PRO A 195 -23.70 0.15 11.27
N ARG A 196 -22.58 0.66 11.80
CA ARG A 196 -22.20 2.09 11.75
C ARG A 196 -21.37 2.46 10.52
N LEU A 197 -20.83 1.46 9.83
CA LEU A 197 -20.17 1.59 8.54
C LEU A 197 -21.17 1.56 7.36
N SER A 198 -22.48 1.54 7.63
CA SER A 198 -23.50 1.74 6.62
C SER A 198 -23.48 3.19 6.10
N GLU A 199 -23.91 3.37 4.84
CA GLU A 199 -23.87 4.65 4.13
C GLU A 199 -24.56 5.79 4.89
N ASP A 200 -25.62 5.48 5.64
CA ASP A 200 -26.39 6.47 6.42
C ASP A 200 -25.70 6.93 7.72
N LYS A 201 -24.86 6.08 8.32
CA LYS A 201 -24.25 6.34 9.65
C LYS A 201 -22.76 6.66 9.57
N VAL A 202 -22.14 6.51 8.41
CA VAL A 202 -20.71 6.70 8.23
C VAL A 202 -20.22 8.08 8.67
N LYS A 203 -21.03 9.14 8.50
CA LYS A 203 -20.68 10.51 8.92
C LYS A 203 -20.42 10.62 10.44
N GLN A 204 -21.07 9.77 11.24
CA GLN A 204 -20.89 9.73 12.70
C GLN A 204 -19.57 9.05 13.12
N CYS A 205 -18.90 8.39 12.17
CA CYS A 205 -17.65 7.67 12.36
C CYS A 205 -16.43 8.43 11.82
N VAL A 206 -16.64 9.55 11.12
CA VAL A 206 -15.55 10.37 10.58
C VAL A 206 -14.95 11.22 11.70
N ASP A 207 -13.63 11.38 11.70
CA ASP A 207 -12.92 12.19 12.69
C ASP A 207 -13.49 13.62 12.72
N PRO A 208 -14.02 14.10 13.86
CA PRO A 208 -14.55 15.45 14.00
C PRO A 208 -13.54 16.54 13.62
N LYS A 209 -12.23 16.28 13.76
CA LYS A 209 -11.16 17.22 13.40
C LYS A 209 -11.12 17.53 11.90
N LEU A 210 -11.74 16.71 11.07
CA LEU A 210 -11.85 16.98 9.64
C LEU A 210 -12.86 18.08 9.32
N ASN A 211 -13.68 18.55 10.28
CA ASN A 211 -14.62 19.66 10.09
C ASN A 211 -15.53 19.54 8.85
N ASN A 212 -15.92 18.32 8.47
CA ASN A 212 -16.65 18.00 7.24
C ASN A 212 -15.91 18.32 5.92
N ASP A 213 -14.60 18.57 5.96
CA ASP A 213 -13.76 18.79 4.78
C ASP A 213 -13.31 17.47 4.16
N PHE A 214 -14.26 16.75 3.56
CA PHE A 214 -13.99 15.51 2.84
C PHE A 214 -15.03 15.23 1.75
N PRO A 215 -14.65 14.53 0.66
CA PRO A 215 -15.61 14.09 -0.35
C PRO A 215 -16.54 13.00 0.23
N PRO A 216 -17.87 13.17 0.22
CA PRO A 216 -18.80 12.16 0.79
C PRO A 216 -18.65 10.77 0.15
N LYS A 217 -18.41 10.72 -1.17
CA LYS A 217 -18.15 9.48 -1.92
C LYS A 217 -16.87 8.78 -1.48
N ALA A 218 -15.85 9.54 -1.05
CA ALA A 218 -14.59 8.97 -0.58
C ALA A 218 -14.78 8.32 0.79
N ILE A 219 -15.54 8.96 1.69
CA ILE A 219 -15.91 8.39 2.99
C ILE A 219 -16.75 7.11 2.84
N ALA A 220 -17.73 7.09 1.94
CA ALA A 220 -18.52 5.88 1.68
C ALA A 220 -17.63 4.71 1.21
N LYS A 221 -16.69 4.98 0.29
CA LYS A 221 -15.71 3.97 -0.16
C LYS A 221 -14.78 3.52 0.96
N LEU A 222 -14.26 4.44 1.77
CA LEU A 222 -13.41 4.13 2.92
C LEU A 222 -14.14 3.21 3.92
N ALA A 223 -15.41 3.51 4.21
CA ALA A 223 -16.22 2.70 5.11
C ALA A 223 -16.54 1.32 4.56
N ALA A 224 -16.80 1.21 3.25
CA ALA A 224 -16.96 -0.09 2.60
C ALA A 224 -15.69 -0.95 2.71
N VAL A 225 -14.51 -0.36 2.48
CA VAL A 225 -13.23 -1.07 2.66
C VAL A 225 -13.02 -1.45 4.13
N ALA A 226 -13.32 -0.55 5.07
CA ALA A 226 -13.23 -0.86 6.51
C ALA A 226 -14.17 -2.00 6.92
N ALA A 227 -15.39 -2.05 6.36
CA ALA A 227 -16.36 -3.12 6.62
C ALA A 227 -15.85 -4.48 6.14
N LEU A 228 -15.14 -4.53 5.00
CA LEU A 228 -14.47 -5.75 4.53
C LEU A 228 -13.34 -6.21 5.47
N CYS A 229 -12.62 -5.27 6.09
CA CYS A 229 -11.52 -5.59 7.00
C CYS A 229 -12.00 -6.16 8.35
N VAL A 230 -13.23 -5.86 8.77
CA VAL A 230 -13.79 -6.28 10.07
C VAL A 230 -14.80 -7.44 9.96
N GLN A 231 -14.80 -8.15 8.83
CA GLN A 231 -15.64 -9.35 8.68
C GLN A 231 -15.32 -10.39 9.76
N TYR A 232 -16.35 -11.12 10.17
CA TYR A 232 -16.25 -12.12 11.25
C TYR A 232 -15.35 -13.29 10.81
N GLU A 233 -15.58 -13.83 9.62
CA GLU A 233 -14.79 -14.91 9.06
C GLU A 233 -13.45 -14.37 8.53
N ALA A 234 -12.37 -15.03 8.95
CA ALA A 234 -11.02 -14.60 8.62
C ALA A 234 -10.73 -14.61 7.12
N ASP A 235 -11.29 -15.59 6.41
CA ASP A 235 -11.01 -15.89 5.01
C ASP A 235 -11.64 -14.88 4.04
N PHE A 236 -12.64 -14.11 4.50
CA PHE A 236 -13.26 -13.05 3.69
C PHE A 236 -12.59 -11.70 3.86
N ARG A 237 -11.65 -11.56 4.81
CA ARG A 237 -10.93 -10.30 5.02
C ARG A 237 -9.87 -10.11 3.92
N PRO A 238 -9.81 -8.94 3.27
CA PRO A 238 -8.79 -8.68 2.26
C PRO A 238 -7.40 -8.62 2.90
N ASN A 239 -6.38 -9.05 2.16
CA ASN A 239 -5.01 -8.75 2.52
C ASN A 239 -4.71 -7.25 2.35
N MET A 240 -3.64 -6.77 2.98
CA MET A 240 -3.30 -5.34 2.97
C MET A 240 -3.04 -4.80 1.55
N THR A 241 -2.52 -5.61 0.63
CA THR A 241 -2.31 -5.20 -0.76
C THR A 241 -3.62 -4.85 -1.45
N ILE A 242 -4.67 -5.62 -1.22
CA ILE A 242 -6.03 -5.34 -1.74
C ILE A 242 -6.58 -4.07 -1.10
N VAL A 243 -6.41 -3.91 0.22
CA VAL A 243 -6.86 -2.70 0.95
C VAL A 243 -6.20 -1.45 0.38
N VAL A 244 -4.87 -1.45 0.20
CA VAL A 244 -4.12 -0.32 -0.35
C VAL A 244 -4.57 0.01 -1.77
N LYS A 245 -4.77 -1.00 -2.62
CA LYS A 245 -5.29 -0.81 -3.99
C LYS A 245 -6.70 -0.20 -4.00
N ALA A 246 -7.56 -0.61 -3.08
CA ALA A 246 -8.91 -0.07 -2.96
C ALA A 246 -8.94 1.38 -2.45
N LEU A 247 -7.99 1.76 -1.58
CA LEU A 247 -7.90 3.11 -0.99
C LEU A 247 -7.12 4.11 -1.84
N SER A 248 -6.18 3.65 -2.66
CA SER A 248 -5.31 4.51 -3.49
C SER A 248 -6.06 5.58 -4.31
N PRO A 249 -7.21 5.28 -4.96
CA PRO A 249 -7.97 6.30 -5.70
C PRO A 249 -8.54 7.42 -4.84
N LEU A 250 -8.65 7.23 -3.52
CA LEU A 250 -9.23 8.21 -2.60
C LEU A 250 -8.26 9.34 -2.26
N LEU A 251 -6.95 9.09 -2.35
CA LEU A 251 -5.90 10.06 -1.99
C LEU A 251 -5.92 11.32 -2.87
N ASN A 252 -6.47 11.22 -4.08
CA ASN A 252 -6.56 12.33 -5.04
C ASN A 252 -7.98 12.90 -5.18
N SER A 253 -8.92 12.48 -4.33
CA SER A 253 -10.31 12.94 -4.42
C SER A 253 -10.47 14.32 -3.80
N LYS A 254 -10.75 15.34 -4.62
CA LYS A 254 -10.94 16.71 -4.17
C LYS A 254 -12.31 16.85 -3.47
N PRO A 255 -12.43 17.57 -2.33
CA PRO A 255 -13.73 17.91 -1.76
C PRO A 255 -14.57 18.64 -2.82
N ALA A 256 -15.87 18.32 -2.87
CA ALA A 256 -16.80 19.05 -3.71
C ALA A 256 -16.78 20.51 -3.24
N GLY A 257 -16.52 21.45 -4.16
CA GLY A 257 -16.65 22.88 -3.85
C GLY A 257 -18.07 23.20 -3.39
N PRO A 258 -18.28 24.36 -2.73
CA PRO A 258 -19.61 24.73 -2.23
C PRO A 258 -20.61 24.67 -3.38
N ASP A 259 -21.69 23.91 -3.18
CA ASP A 259 -22.78 23.76 -4.13
C ASP A 259 -23.31 25.15 -4.52
N SER A 260 -22.93 25.62 -5.71
CA SER A 260 -23.60 26.75 -6.36
C SER A 260 -24.93 26.25 -6.93
N ARG A 261 -25.88 25.99 -6.04
CA ARG A 261 -27.31 25.90 -6.37
C ARG A 261 -28.07 26.72 -5.32
N ALA A 262 -28.11 28.02 -5.60
CA ALA A 262 -29.22 28.89 -5.22
C ALA A 262 -30.45 28.51 -6.05
#